data_AF-A0A4R8VDP5-F1
#
_entry.id   AF-A0A4R8VDP5-F1
#
_cell.length_a   1.000
_cell.length_b   1.000
_cell.length_c   1.000
_cell.angle_alpha   90.00
_cell.angle_beta   90.00
_cell.angle_gamma   90.00
#
_symmetry.space_group_name_H-M   'P 1'
#
loop_
_entity.id
_entity.type
_entity.pdbx_description
1 polymer ?
#
loop_
_entity_poly.entity_id
_entity_poly.type
_entity_poly.pdbx_seq_one_letter_code
_entity_poly.pdbx_strand_id
1 'polypeptide(L)'
;MPRLVMVPSPSREVSSTHVELHQEGSAVVVTDLGSTNGTTVTNPGFAPLGLRQGESVVVAAGSVVDIGDGIRIVIVTDPTSLPGEGEA
;
A
#
# COMPACT_ATOMS: atom_id res chain seq x y z
N MET A 1 -9.40 -13.11 -5.47
CA MET A 1 -10.17 -12.09 -6.22
C MET A 1 -9.83 -10.73 -5.62
N PRO A 2 -9.47 -9.71 -6.43
CA PRO A 2 -9.17 -8.38 -5.91
C PRO A 2 -10.44 -7.73 -5.34
N ARG A 3 -10.29 -7.00 -4.23
CA ARG A 3 -11.38 -6.25 -3.61
C ARG A 3 -11.23 -4.77 -3.94
N LEU A 4 -12.26 -4.18 -4.54
CA LEU A 4 -12.29 -2.75 -4.78
C LEU A 4 -12.61 -2.01 -3.47
N VAL A 5 -11.85 -0.96 -3.17
CA VAL A 5 -12.08 -0.05 -2.04
C VAL A 5 -12.34 1.34 -2.61
N MET A 6 -13.53 1.89 -2.34
CA MET A 6 -13.83 3.26 -2.72
C MET A 6 -13.25 4.22 -1.69
N VAL A 7 -12.58 5.26 -2.17
CA VAL A 7 -11.99 6.30 -1.34
C VAL A 7 -12.55 7.68 -1.76
N PRO A 8 -12.83 8.58 -0.80
CA PRO A 8 -13.31 9.91 -1.13
C PRO A 8 -12.18 10.71 -1.79
N SER A 9 -12.39 11.12 -3.03
CA SER A 9 -11.44 11.93 -3.81
C SER A 9 -12.10 13.25 -4.25
N PRO A 10 -12.29 14.22 -3.32
CA PRO A 10 -12.94 15.49 -3.62
C PRO A 10 -12.21 16.30 -4.70
N SER A 11 -10.87 16.20 -4.72
CA SER A 11 -10.00 16.90 -5.66
C SER A 11 -9.84 16.13 -6.99
N ARG A 12 -10.42 14.92 -7.09
CA ARG A 12 -10.30 14.00 -8.24
C ARG A 12 -8.86 13.62 -8.56
N GLU A 13 -8.00 13.59 -7.54
CA GLU A 13 -6.59 13.25 -7.67
C GLU A 13 -6.34 11.73 -7.70
N VAL A 14 -7.30 10.95 -7.16
CA VAL A 14 -7.24 9.50 -7.15
C VAL A 14 -7.95 8.90 -8.37
N SER A 15 -7.19 8.26 -9.26
CA SER A 15 -7.72 7.47 -10.40
C SER A 15 -8.62 6.31 -9.95
N SER A 16 -9.58 5.91 -10.78
CA SER A 16 -10.49 4.79 -10.52
C SER A 16 -9.77 3.45 -10.24
N THR A 17 -8.57 3.29 -10.80
CA THR A 17 -7.63 2.19 -10.55
C THR A 17 -6.26 2.80 -10.28
N HIS A 18 -6.04 3.31 -9.06
CA HIS A 18 -4.81 4.04 -8.70
C HIS A 18 -3.67 3.09 -8.31
N VAL A 19 -3.94 2.20 -7.37
CA VAL A 19 -2.95 1.28 -6.79
C VAL A 19 -3.56 -0.11 -6.64
N GLU A 20 -2.76 -1.13 -6.89
CA GLU A 20 -3.04 -2.51 -6.50
C GLU A 20 -2.17 -2.88 -5.28
N LEU A 21 -2.79 -3.56 -4.31
CA LEU A 21 -2.10 -4.12 -3.16
C LEU A 21 -2.23 -5.64 -3.21
N HIS A 22 -1.10 -6.34 -3.22
CA HIS A 22 -1.03 -7.79 -3.24
C HIS A 22 -0.23 -8.29 -2.05
N GLN A 23 -0.80 -9.14 -1.19
CA GLN A 23 -0.06 -9.73 -0.08
C GLN A 23 0.69 -10.98 -0.54
N GLU A 24 2.02 -10.95 -0.43
CA GLU A 24 2.93 -12.07 -0.68
C GLU A 24 3.57 -12.50 0.65
N GLY A 25 2.96 -13.50 1.30
CA GLY A 25 3.38 -13.97 2.63
C GLY A 25 3.25 -12.89 3.70
N SER A 26 4.38 -12.45 4.26
CA SER A 26 4.45 -11.39 5.28
C SER A 26 4.67 -9.98 4.71
N ALA A 27 4.89 -9.86 3.41
CA ALA A 27 5.09 -8.58 2.73
C ALA A 27 3.88 -8.22 1.87
N VAL A 28 3.73 -6.93 1.57
CA VAL A 28 2.72 -6.44 0.64
C VAL A 28 3.44 -5.83 -0.56
N VAL A 29 3.01 -6.18 -1.76
CA VAL A 29 3.44 -5.56 -3.00
C VAL A 29 2.46 -4.45 -3.33
N VAL A 30 2.97 -3.24 -3.50
CA VAL A 30 2.23 -2.05 -3.92
C VAL A 30 2.60 -1.79 -5.36
N THR A 31 1.60 -1.80 -6.26
CA THR A 31 1.80 -1.50 -7.67
C THR A 31 1.00 -0.26 -8.04
N ASP A 32 1.68 0.76 -8.56
CA ASP A 32 1.02 1.92 -9.16
C ASP A 32 0.44 1.52 -10.52
N LEU A 33 -0.86 1.68 -10.72
CA LEU A 33 -1.56 1.27 -11.94
C LEU A 33 -1.62 2.37 -13.01
N GLY A 34 -0.70 3.33 -12.96
CA GLY A 34 -0.68 4.49 -13.85
C GLY A 34 -1.42 5.69 -13.25
N SER A 35 -1.18 5.97 -11.96
CA SER A 35 -1.76 7.13 -11.31
C SER A 35 -1.29 8.44 -11.94
N THR A 36 -2.17 9.44 -11.95
CA THR A 36 -1.83 10.76 -12.52
C THR A 36 -0.94 11.57 -11.58
N ASN A 37 -1.19 11.50 -10.27
CA ASN A 37 -0.48 12.27 -9.26
C ASN A 37 0.71 11.53 -8.64
N GLY A 38 0.90 10.25 -8.95
CA GLY A 38 1.94 9.40 -8.39
C GLY A 38 1.55 8.81 -7.04
N THR A 39 2.18 7.69 -6.70
CA THR A 39 2.04 7.01 -5.40
C THR A 39 3.30 7.24 -4.58
N THR A 40 3.20 7.57 -3.29
CA THR A 40 4.36 7.68 -2.40
C THR A 40 4.31 6.60 -1.34
N VAL A 41 5.40 5.87 -1.16
CA VAL A 41 5.53 4.79 -0.18
C VAL A 41 6.58 5.17 0.85
N THR A 42 6.23 5.08 2.14
CA THR A 42 7.16 5.31 3.25
C THR A 42 7.28 4.04 4.07
N ASN A 43 8.44 3.39 4.01
CA ASN A 43 8.76 2.24 4.86
C ASN A 43 9.26 2.72 6.24
N PRO A 44 8.98 1.99 7.34
CA PRO A 44 9.48 2.35 8.66
C PRO A 44 11.01 2.46 8.67
N GLY A 45 11.53 3.62 9.08
CA GLY A 45 12.98 3.88 9.14
C GLY A 45 13.63 4.24 7.81
N PHE A 46 12.87 4.33 6.72
CA PHE A 46 13.36 4.75 5.41
C PHE A 46 12.74 6.08 4.97
N ALA A 47 13.42 6.78 4.07
CA ALA A 47 12.87 7.95 3.42
C ALA A 47 11.68 7.57 2.51
N PRO A 48 10.70 8.47 2.33
CA PRO A 48 9.62 8.26 1.37
C PRO A 48 10.16 8.02 -0.06
N LEU A 49 9.59 7.04 -0.73
CA LEU A 49 9.88 6.65 -2.11
C LEU A 49 8.67 6.96 -3.00
N GLY A 50 8.84 7.83 -3.98
CA GLY A 50 7.84 8.06 -5.01
C GLY A 50 7.89 6.97 -6.06
N LEU A 51 6.77 6.29 -6.31
CA LEU A 51 6.59 5.33 -7.37
C LEU A 51 6.20 6.05 -8.66
N ARG A 52 6.78 5.59 -9.77
CA ARG A 52 6.40 5.98 -11.12
C ARG A 52 5.19 5.17 -11.59
N GLN A 53 4.58 5.64 -12.68
CA GLN A 53 3.47 4.94 -13.32
C GLN A 53 3.87 3.52 -13.74
N GLY A 54 3.14 2.52 -13.25
CA GLY A 54 3.42 1.11 -13.51
C GLY A 54 4.53 0.50 -12.64
N GLU A 55 5.09 1.25 -11.69
CA GLU A 55 6.14 0.76 -10.80
C GLU A 55 5.54 -0.03 -9.63
N SER A 56 6.22 -1.13 -9.27
CA SER A 56 5.85 -1.96 -8.12
C SER A 56 6.97 -1.96 -7.08
N VAL A 57 6.59 -1.90 -5.80
CA VAL A 57 7.53 -1.99 -4.68
C VAL A 57 7.01 -2.95 -3.61
N VAL A 58 7.93 -3.65 -2.98
CA VAL A 58 7.64 -4.47 -1.81
C VAL A 58 7.72 -3.60 -0.55
N VAL A 59 6.67 -3.65 0.26
CA VAL A 59 6.57 -2.91 1.52
C VAL A 59 6.38 -3.88 2.68
N ALA A 60 6.93 -3.49 3.82
CA ALA A 60 6.79 -4.24 5.06
C ALA A 60 5.57 -3.77 5.85
N ALA A 61 5.23 -4.49 6.91
CA ALA A 61 4.29 -3.99 7.89
C ALA A 61 4.82 -2.70 8.56
N GLY A 62 3.91 -1.79 8.86
CA GLY A 62 4.19 -0.43 9.32
C GLY A 62 4.38 0.57 8.19
N SER A 63 4.44 0.13 6.93
CA SER A 63 4.59 1.04 5.79
C SER A 63 3.34 1.86 5.50
N VAL A 64 3.54 3.08 5.02
CA VAL A 64 2.46 4.01 4.67
C VAL A 64 2.52 4.30 3.17
N VAL A 65 1.42 4.07 2.47
CA VAL A 65 1.24 4.37 1.04
C VAL A 65 0.29 5.56 0.92
N ASP A 66 0.78 6.66 0.37
CA ASP A 66 0.00 7.86 0.04
C ASP A 66 -0.34 7.83 -1.45
N ILE A 67 -1.64 7.93 -1.77
CA ILE A 67 -2.18 7.86 -3.13
C ILE A 67 -2.73 9.23 -3.60
N GLY A 68 -2.43 10.32 -2.87
CA GLY A 68 -2.94 11.64 -3.17
C GLY A 68 -4.29 11.95 -2.50
N ASP A 69 -4.74 13.21 -2.62
CA ASP A 69 -5.93 13.75 -1.94
C ASP A 69 -5.92 13.57 -0.40
N GLY A 70 -4.71 13.46 0.18
CA GLY A 70 -4.50 13.17 1.61
C GLY A 70 -4.86 11.74 2.04
N ILE A 71 -5.09 10.82 1.09
CA ILE A 71 -5.46 9.44 1.38
C ILE A 71 -4.21 8.61 1.61
N ARG A 72 -4.14 8.04 2.82
CA ARG A 72 -3.02 7.21 3.26
C ARG A 72 -3.51 5.83 3.66
N ILE A 73 -2.84 4.83 3.12
CA ILE A 73 -3.04 3.41 3.41
C ILE A 73 -1.90 2.96 4.31
N VAL A 74 -2.22 2.41 5.47
CA VAL A 74 -1.22 1.89 6.41
C VAL A 74 -1.23 0.38 6.33
N ILE A 75 -0.08 -0.21 6.02
CA ILE A 75 0.10 -1.65 6.06
C ILE A 75 0.31 -2.04 7.52
N VAL A 76 -0.63 -2.80 8.06
CA VAL A 76 -0.56 -3.30 9.43
C VAL A 76 -0.26 -4.80 9.38
N THR A 77 0.56 -5.27 10.32
CA THR A 77 0.61 -6.72 10.59
C THR A 77 -0.73 -7.11 11.19
N ASP A 78 -1.27 -8.25 10.78
CA ASP A 78 -2.36 -8.84 11.55
C ASP A 78 -1.84 -9.19 12.95
N PRO A 79 -2.37 -8.60 14.04
CA PRO A 79 -1.94 -8.95 15.38
C PRO A 79 -2.19 -10.44 15.71
N THR A 80 -3.06 -11.10 14.94
CA THR A 80 -3.42 -12.51 15.08
C THR A 80 -2.49 -13.43 14.27
N SER A 81 -1.69 -12.90 13.35
CA SER A 81 -0.76 -13.69 12.53
C SER A 81 0.60 -13.87 13.20
N LEU A 82 0.66 -13.88 14.54
CA LEU A 82 1.82 -14.41 15.24
C LEU A 82 2.03 -15.86 14.77
N PRO A 83 3.25 -16.27 14.38
CA PRO A 83 3.52 -17.68 14.15
C PRO A 83 3.18 -18.42 15.45
N GLY A 84 2.43 -19.51 15.31
CA GLY A 84 1.69 -20.15 16.40
C GLY A 84 2.45 -20.22 17.72
N GLU A 85 1.75 -19.90 18.79
CA GLU A 85 2.00 -20.55 20.07
C GLU A 85 1.84 -22.05 19.86
N GLY A 86 2.97 -22.72 19.65
CA GLY A 86 3.06 -24.15 19.44
C GLY A 86 4.52 -24.51 19.23
N GLU A 87 5.26 -24.71 20.33
CA GLU A 87 5.91 -25.97 20.71
C GLU A 87 6.94 -25.72 21.84
N ALA A 88 6.55 -26.02 23.07
CA ALA A 88 7.42 -26.47 24.17
C ALA A 88 6.59 -27.08 25.29
#